data_AF-A0A954X366-F1
#
_entry.id   AF-A0A954X366-F1
#
_cell.length_a   1.000
_cell.length_b   1.000
_cell.length_c   1.000
_cell.angle_alpha   90.00
_cell.angle_beta   90.00
_cell.angle_gamma   90.00
#
_symmetry.space_group_name_H-M   'P 1'
#
loop_
_entity.id
_entity.type
_entity.pdbx_description
1 polymer ?
#
loop_
_entity_poly.entity_id
_entity_poly.type
_entity_poly.pdbx_seq_one_letter_code
_entity_poly.pdbx_strand_id
1 'polypeptide(L)'
;CWEFPCVVPSDWEAQNLQRPNNPRTVADMQAALDVAVLKQGTFNLVFHPHGWIRNDQVVELIDHAVKKHGRKVKFLTFREAVERMNTHLLADQPLRNERGGDNGVRLLDLNGDGFLDVVQGNETVRRTRVWNPTELSWRECETPAPLVDAGSVVGDELAVARFGIVRDDAAVSLFSLAAESGDADSPRWRCFSFVDGEWQPDERLGAGLPRPASTSLAGVCFRDLDGDGRAEFMASNATINAVYRYDSERASWNRLPFALPDGVAIADARGRDAGLRFVDVNDDGRDDLVFSNGERFSVHLFASMTDGWSRAGIAGRRGDGAVSVPMIVRPDGTNSGAWVHSGKLWFQNEQTNQLPDGVDRISFAELLGAAKE
;
A
#
# COMPACT_ATOMS: atom_id res chain seq x y z
N CYS A 1 -8.49 10.96 -9.72
CA CYS A 1 -7.54 11.28 -10.80
C CYS A 1 -6.12 10.82 -10.44
N TRP A 2 -5.65 11.02 -9.20
CA TRP A 2 -4.33 10.57 -8.73
C TRP A 2 -4.06 9.05 -8.80
N GLU A 3 -5.11 8.22 -8.89
CA GLU A 3 -4.99 6.76 -9.04
C GLU A 3 -4.73 6.31 -10.49
N PHE A 4 -4.79 7.24 -11.47
CA PHE A 4 -4.44 6.98 -12.87
C PHE A 4 -3.19 7.80 -13.22
N PRO A 5 -2.02 7.18 -13.41
CA PRO A 5 -0.81 7.92 -13.73
C PRO A 5 -1.00 8.69 -15.05
N CYS A 6 -0.73 9.99 -15.03
CA CYS A 6 -0.77 10.81 -16.24
C CYS A 6 0.36 10.40 -17.17
N VAL A 7 0.07 10.35 -18.47
CA VAL A 7 1.10 10.04 -19.47
C VAL A 7 2.08 11.20 -19.61
N VAL A 8 3.37 10.88 -19.79
CA VAL A 8 4.42 11.87 -20.06
C VAL A 8 4.82 11.78 -21.53
N PRO A 9 4.96 12.91 -22.25
CA PRO A 9 4.78 14.28 -21.76
C PRO A 9 3.30 14.65 -21.56
N SER A 10 2.97 15.27 -20.42
CA SER A 10 1.70 15.95 -20.24
C SER A 10 1.79 17.39 -20.76
N ASP A 11 0.67 18.11 -20.76
CA ASP A 11 0.66 19.51 -21.17
C ASP A 11 1.38 20.43 -20.17
N TRP A 12 1.51 20.03 -18.89
CA TRP A 12 2.25 20.76 -17.87
C TRP A 12 3.76 20.72 -18.11
N GLU A 13 4.37 19.54 -18.37
CA GLU A 13 5.80 19.50 -18.71
C GLU A 13 6.05 20.21 -20.05
N ALA A 14 5.15 19.98 -21.02
CA ALA A 14 5.30 20.52 -22.35
C ALA A 14 5.23 22.05 -22.38
N GLN A 15 4.32 22.69 -21.63
CA GLN A 15 4.24 24.16 -21.61
C GLN A 15 5.46 24.81 -20.93
N ASN A 16 6.07 24.14 -19.96
CA ASN A 16 7.30 24.61 -19.33
C ASN A 16 8.52 24.46 -20.26
N LEU A 17 8.63 23.32 -20.96
CA LEU A 17 9.77 22.99 -21.82
C LEU A 17 9.68 23.62 -23.22
N GLN A 18 8.53 23.48 -23.88
CA GLN A 18 8.30 23.83 -25.28
C GLN A 18 7.54 25.15 -25.45
N ARG A 19 7.08 25.75 -24.34
CA ARG A 19 6.15 26.89 -24.29
C ARG A 19 4.72 26.51 -24.69
N PRO A 20 3.71 27.29 -24.24
CA PRO A 20 2.32 27.05 -24.58
C PRO A 20 2.03 26.86 -26.07
N ASN A 21 1.04 26.02 -26.36
CA ASN A 21 0.45 25.84 -27.70
C ASN A 21 1.45 25.37 -28.77
N ASN A 22 2.60 24.82 -28.38
CA ASN A 22 3.62 24.37 -29.29
C ASN A 22 3.14 23.11 -30.05
N PRO A 23 3.23 23.07 -31.40
CA PRO A 23 2.84 21.89 -32.17
C PRO A 23 3.67 20.65 -31.85
N ARG A 24 4.91 20.81 -31.36
CA ARG A 24 5.75 19.67 -30.95
C ARG A 24 5.15 18.89 -29.78
N THR A 25 4.39 19.55 -28.89
CA THR A 25 3.66 18.89 -27.80
C THR A 25 2.70 17.84 -28.34
N VAL A 26 1.98 18.17 -29.41
CA VAL A 26 1.00 17.27 -30.03
C VAL A 26 1.71 16.08 -30.69
N ALA A 27 2.83 16.33 -31.38
CA ALA A 27 3.64 15.27 -31.98
C ALA A 27 4.19 14.28 -30.94
N ASP A 28 4.68 14.79 -29.80
CA ASP A 28 5.18 13.93 -28.72
C ASP A 28 4.03 13.12 -28.08
N MET A 29 2.86 13.73 -27.87
CA MET A 29 1.66 13.04 -27.38
C MET A 29 1.15 11.97 -28.35
N GLN A 30 1.17 12.23 -29.67
CA GLN A 30 0.82 11.25 -30.70
C GLN A 30 1.77 10.04 -30.67
N ALA A 31 3.08 10.28 -30.50
CA ALA A 31 4.06 9.20 -30.37
C ALA A 31 3.84 8.38 -29.09
N ALA A 32 3.59 9.04 -27.96
CA ALA A 32 3.28 8.37 -26.70
C ALA A 32 1.99 7.53 -26.80
N LEU A 33 0.96 8.05 -27.46
CA LEU A 33 -0.27 7.32 -27.75
C LEU A 33 -0.02 6.09 -28.64
N ASP A 34 0.80 6.22 -29.68
CA ASP A 34 1.17 5.09 -30.55
C ASP A 34 1.86 3.97 -29.77
N VAL A 35 2.76 4.34 -28.85
CA VAL A 35 3.44 3.40 -27.94
C VAL A 35 2.42 2.76 -26.99
N ALA A 36 1.50 3.53 -26.41
CA ALA A 36 0.46 3.00 -25.54
C ALA A 36 -0.40 1.94 -26.26
N VAL A 37 -0.80 2.20 -27.51
CA VAL A 37 -1.55 1.21 -28.32
C VAL A 37 -0.69 -0.03 -28.60
N LEU A 38 0.58 0.14 -28.96
CA LEU A 38 1.50 -0.98 -29.21
C LEU A 38 1.65 -1.88 -27.97
N LYS A 39 1.69 -1.27 -26.78
CA LYS A 39 1.81 -1.95 -25.49
C LYS A 39 0.48 -2.42 -24.89
N GLN A 40 -0.64 -2.18 -25.58
CA GLN A 40 -2.00 -2.42 -25.06
C GLN A 40 -2.25 -1.73 -23.69
N GLY A 41 -1.66 -0.55 -23.51
CA GLY A 41 -1.71 0.22 -22.27
C GLY A 41 -2.82 1.26 -22.23
N THR A 42 -2.80 2.08 -21.18
CA THR A 42 -3.68 3.22 -20.98
C THR A 42 -2.95 4.52 -21.28
N PHE A 43 -3.66 5.50 -21.85
CA PHE A 43 -3.17 6.88 -22.04
C PHE A 43 -4.10 7.79 -21.25
N ASN A 44 -3.71 8.15 -20.03
CA ASN A 44 -4.47 9.11 -19.23
C ASN A 44 -4.05 10.54 -19.60
N LEU A 45 -4.95 11.25 -20.29
CA LEU A 45 -4.75 12.64 -20.69
C LEU A 45 -5.40 13.58 -19.68
N VAL A 46 -4.57 14.37 -19.00
CA VAL A 46 -5.00 15.61 -18.35
C VAL A 46 -4.56 16.76 -19.22
N PHE A 47 -5.46 17.72 -19.46
CA PHE A 47 -5.14 18.88 -20.28
C PHE A 47 -5.85 20.15 -19.80
N HIS A 48 -5.21 21.29 -20.04
CA HIS A 48 -5.58 22.62 -19.59
C HIS A 48 -5.84 23.48 -20.82
N PRO A 49 -7.10 23.51 -21.31
CA PRO A 49 -7.45 24.16 -22.57
C PRO A 49 -7.29 25.69 -22.53
N HIS A 50 -7.10 26.26 -21.33
CA HIS A 50 -6.92 27.69 -21.12
C HIS A 50 -5.44 28.04 -20.93
N GLY A 51 -4.70 28.03 -22.03
CA GLY A 51 -3.40 28.68 -22.11
C GLY A 51 -2.18 27.76 -22.16
N TRP A 52 -2.32 26.44 -22.02
CA TRP A 52 -1.18 25.50 -22.16
C TRP A 52 -1.25 24.70 -23.46
N ILE A 53 -2.42 24.14 -23.76
CA ILE A 53 -2.72 23.46 -25.01
C ILE A 53 -4.08 23.93 -25.52
N ARG A 54 -4.23 24.10 -26.84
CA ARG A 54 -5.50 24.56 -27.42
C ARG A 54 -6.46 23.40 -27.67
N ASN A 55 -7.76 23.70 -27.75
CA ASN A 55 -8.78 22.72 -28.07
C ASN A 55 -8.55 22.03 -29.43
N ASP A 56 -8.14 22.76 -30.47
CA ASP A 56 -7.85 22.20 -31.79
C ASP A 56 -6.66 21.23 -31.78
N GLN A 57 -5.68 21.44 -30.90
CA GLN A 57 -4.56 20.50 -30.71
C GLN A 57 -4.99 19.20 -30.04
N VAL A 58 -5.93 19.26 -29.10
CA VAL A 58 -6.51 18.05 -28.50
C VAL A 58 -7.37 17.29 -29.51
N VAL A 59 -8.13 18.02 -30.35
CA VAL A 59 -8.86 17.42 -31.48
C VAL A 59 -7.90 16.73 -32.46
N GLU A 60 -6.76 17.35 -32.77
CA GLU A 60 -5.73 16.73 -33.62
C GLU A 60 -5.21 15.40 -33.05
N LEU A 61 -4.98 15.32 -31.74
CA LEU A 61 -4.58 14.08 -31.07
C LEU A 61 -5.68 13.01 -31.16
N ILE A 62 -6.95 13.38 -30.97
CA ILE A 62 -8.10 12.48 -31.11
C ILE A 62 -8.22 11.97 -32.56
N ASP A 63 -8.09 12.87 -33.54
CA ASP A 63 -8.14 12.53 -34.96
C ASP A 63 -7.01 11.56 -35.34
N HIS A 64 -5.79 11.78 -34.84
CA HIS A 64 -4.68 10.84 -35.00
C HIS A 64 -5.02 9.46 -34.44
N ALA A 65 -5.54 9.40 -33.21
CA ALA A 65 -5.94 8.16 -32.55
C ALA A 65 -6.96 7.38 -33.39
N VAL A 66 -8.03 8.05 -33.82
CA VAL A 66 -9.12 7.44 -34.57
C VAL A 66 -8.67 7.03 -35.97
N LYS A 67 -7.95 7.90 -36.69
CA LYS A 67 -7.51 7.64 -38.06
C LYS A 67 -6.49 6.51 -38.13
N LYS A 68 -5.55 6.45 -37.19
CA LYS A 68 -4.45 5.48 -37.21
C LYS A 68 -4.81 4.15 -36.56
N HIS A 69 -5.49 4.18 -35.42
CA HIS A 69 -5.74 2.99 -34.59
C HIS A 69 -7.20 2.51 -34.61
N GLY A 70 -8.14 3.39 -34.98
CA GLY A 70 -9.55 3.06 -35.15
C GLY A 70 -10.14 2.36 -33.93
N ARG A 71 -10.72 1.17 -34.15
CA ARG A 71 -11.38 0.38 -33.11
C ARG A 71 -10.45 -0.15 -32.00
N LYS A 72 -9.13 -0.03 -32.16
CA LYS A 72 -8.16 -0.43 -31.11
C LYS A 72 -8.13 0.54 -29.93
N VAL A 73 -8.63 1.77 -30.11
CA VAL A 73 -8.68 2.79 -29.05
C VAL A 73 -10.11 2.98 -28.59
N LYS A 74 -10.29 3.22 -27.30
CA LYS A 74 -11.55 3.64 -26.70
C LYS A 74 -11.29 4.84 -25.79
N PHE A 75 -12.08 5.89 -25.95
CA PHE A 75 -12.08 7.03 -25.05
C PHE A 75 -13.01 6.72 -23.88
N LEU A 76 -12.49 6.83 -22.67
CA LEU A 76 -13.22 6.55 -21.44
C LEU A 76 -13.14 7.76 -20.54
N THR A 77 -14.29 8.14 -19.98
CA THR A 77 -14.33 8.96 -18.77
C THR A 77 -13.81 8.15 -17.58
N PHE A 78 -13.40 8.82 -16.49
CA PHE A 78 -13.00 8.12 -15.27
C PHE A 78 -14.12 7.24 -14.70
N ARG A 79 -15.39 7.67 -14.87
CA ARG A 79 -16.54 6.86 -14.47
C ARG A 79 -16.58 5.53 -15.22
N GLU A 80 -16.47 5.57 -16.55
CA GLU A 80 -16.47 4.35 -17.38
C GLU A 80 -15.24 3.47 -17.14
N ALA A 81 -14.08 4.07 -16.82
CA ALA A 81 -12.89 3.31 -16.44
C ALA A 81 -13.09 2.56 -15.12
N VAL A 82 -13.63 3.23 -14.10
CA VAL A 82 -13.98 2.61 -12.81
C VAL A 82 -15.03 1.52 -12.98
N GLU A 83 -16.09 1.78 -13.76
CA GLU A 83 -17.12 0.76 -14.07
C GLU A 83 -16.49 -0.49 -14.70
N ARG A 84 -15.59 -0.32 -15.68
CA ARG A 84 -14.89 -1.45 -16.30
C ARG A 84 -14.00 -2.22 -15.34
N MET A 85 -13.25 -1.53 -14.48
CA MET A 85 -12.43 -2.19 -13.45
C MET A 85 -13.33 -2.98 -12.48
N ASN A 86 -14.39 -2.36 -11.99
CA ASN A 86 -15.32 -3.03 -11.08
C ASN A 86 -15.91 -4.29 -11.73
N THR A 87 -16.41 -4.20 -12.96
CA THR A 87 -17.04 -5.34 -13.63
C THR A 87 -16.05 -6.43 -14.04
N HIS A 88 -14.91 -6.07 -14.63
CA HIS A 88 -14.02 -7.06 -15.25
C HIS A 88 -12.90 -7.55 -14.30
N LEU A 89 -12.32 -6.65 -13.52
CA LEU A 89 -11.26 -6.98 -12.55
C LEU A 89 -11.84 -7.40 -11.19
N LEU A 90 -12.90 -6.72 -10.71
CA LEU A 90 -13.40 -6.93 -9.35
C LEU A 90 -14.73 -7.68 -9.26
N ALA A 91 -15.28 -8.18 -10.37
CA ALA A 91 -16.57 -8.90 -10.40
C ALA A 91 -17.69 -8.18 -9.63
N ASP A 92 -17.80 -6.87 -9.86
CA ASP A 92 -18.75 -5.96 -9.22
C ASP A 92 -18.63 -5.87 -7.68
N GLN A 93 -17.44 -6.16 -7.14
CA GLN A 93 -17.07 -5.91 -5.74
C GLN A 93 -16.01 -4.79 -5.68
N PRO A 94 -16.39 -3.51 -5.66
CA PRO A 94 -15.44 -2.39 -5.66
C PRO A 94 -14.47 -2.45 -4.47
N LEU A 95 -13.31 -1.81 -4.56
CA LEU A 95 -12.37 -1.74 -3.43
C LEU A 95 -12.94 -1.03 -2.20
N ARG A 96 -13.82 -0.05 -2.44
CA ARG A 96 -14.48 0.74 -1.39
C ARG A 96 -15.97 0.41 -1.29
N ASN A 97 -16.48 0.31 -0.07
CA ASN A 97 -17.91 0.11 0.19
C ASN A 97 -18.69 1.41 -0.11
N GLU A 98 -20.02 1.37 0.00
CA GLU A 98 -20.90 2.52 -0.28
C GLU A 98 -20.59 3.76 0.59
N ARG A 99 -19.95 3.56 1.74
CA ARG A 99 -19.55 4.62 2.66
C ARG A 99 -18.12 5.11 2.43
N GLY A 100 -17.42 4.56 1.43
CA GLY A 100 -16.07 4.93 1.05
C GLY A 100 -14.94 4.22 1.79
N GLY A 101 -15.27 3.27 2.67
CA GLY A 101 -14.29 2.49 3.43
C GLY A 101 -13.93 1.16 2.79
N ASP A 102 -13.12 0.32 3.44
CA ASP A 102 -12.66 -0.98 2.97
C ASP A 102 -13.83 -1.95 2.69
N ASN A 103 -13.93 -2.45 1.45
CA ASN A 103 -14.94 -3.43 1.04
C ASN A 103 -14.48 -4.89 1.13
N GLY A 104 -13.38 -5.19 1.83
CA GLY A 104 -12.88 -6.56 1.95
C GLY A 104 -12.37 -7.14 0.63
N VAL A 105 -11.73 -6.30 -0.18
CA VAL A 105 -11.11 -6.69 -1.45
C VAL A 105 -9.62 -6.40 -1.39
N ARG A 106 -8.79 -7.35 -1.81
CA ARG A 106 -7.33 -7.22 -1.89
C ARG A 106 -6.84 -7.60 -3.28
N LEU A 107 -5.85 -6.85 -3.75
CA LEU A 107 -5.10 -7.12 -4.97
C LEU A 107 -3.70 -7.57 -4.56
N LEU A 108 -3.32 -8.79 -4.89
CA LEU A 108 -2.01 -9.36 -4.61
C LEU A 108 -1.71 -10.49 -5.60
N ASP A 109 -0.44 -10.77 -5.85
CA ASP A 109 -0.02 -11.94 -6.63
C ASP A 109 -0.04 -13.18 -5.71
N LEU A 110 -0.99 -14.11 -5.94
CA LEU A 110 -1.17 -15.29 -5.08
C LEU A 110 -0.32 -16.48 -5.52
N ASN A 111 -0.02 -16.56 -6.81
CA ASN A 111 0.62 -17.72 -7.43
C ASN A 111 2.08 -17.44 -7.86
N GLY A 112 2.56 -16.21 -7.68
CA GLY A 112 3.91 -15.77 -8.01
C GLY A 112 4.16 -15.58 -9.51
N ASP A 113 3.12 -15.37 -10.32
CA ASP A 113 3.24 -15.25 -11.77
C ASP A 113 3.49 -13.82 -12.28
N GLY A 114 3.53 -12.84 -11.35
CA GLY A 114 3.75 -11.43 -11.63
C GLY A 114 2.50 -10.65 -12.05
N PHE A 115 1.32 -11.27 -12.05
CA PHE A 115 0.04 -10.62 -12.26
C PHE A 115 -0.71 -10.46 -10.94
N LEU A 116 -1.57 -9.44 -10.86
CA LEU A 116 -2.40 -9.21 -9.68
C LEU A 116 -3.64 -10.10 -9.74
N ASP A 117 -3.83 -10.87 -8.67
CA ASP A 117 -5.04 -11.62 -8.38
C ASP A 117 -5.95 -10.83 -7.43
N VAL A 118 -7.18 -11.32 -7.25
CA VAL A 118 -8.19 -10.66 -6.42
C VAL A 118 -8.71 -11.59 -5.34
N VAL A 119 -8.58 -11.19 -4.07
CA VAL A 119 -9.17 -11.89 -2.92
C VAL A 119 -10.30 -11.06 -2.34
N GLN A 120 -11.50 -11.62 -2.31
CA GLN A 120 -12.72 -10.98 -1.83
C GLN A 120 -13.25 -11.77 -0.63
N GLY A 121 -13.56 -11.07 0.45
CA GLY A 121 -14.17 -11.66 1.64
C GLY A 121 -14.95 -10.62 2.41
N ASN A 122 -15.97 -10.05 1.78
CA ASN A 122 -16.89 -9.12 2.43
C ASN A 122 -18.17 -9.83 2.90
N GLU A 123 -19.13 -9.07 3.40
CA GLU A 123 -20.40 -9.60 3.92
C GLU A 123 -21.19 -10.43 2.91
N THR A 124 -21.03 -10.13 1.62
CA THR A 124 -21.87 -10.69 0.54
C THR A 124 -21.14 -11.70 -0.33
N VAL A 125 -19.81 -11.58 -0.47
CA VAL A 125 -19.01 -12.38 -1.41
C VAL A 125 -17.72 -12.86 -0.74
N ARG A 126 -17.48 -14.17 -0.86
CA ARG A 126 -16.20 -14.83 -0.58
C ARG A 126 -15.68 -15.50 -1.85
N ARG A 127 -14.76 -14.84 -2.54
CA ARG A 127 -14.25 -15.30 -3.84
C ARG A 127 -12.80 -14.87 -4.03
N THR A 128 -11.98 -15.81 -4.44
CA THR A 128 -10.64 -15.56 -4.95
C THR A 128 -10.65 -15.73 -6.46
N ARG A 129 -10.00 -14.82 -7.19
CA ARG A 129 -9.90 -14.81 -8.65
C ARG A 129 -8.42 -14.74 -9.01
N VAL A 130 -7.91 -15.78 -9.66
CA VAL A 130 -6.54 -15.84 -10.19
C VAL A 130 -6.56 -15.54 -11.68
N TRP A 131 -5.76 -14.57 -12.11
CA TRP A 131 -5.69 -14.16 -13.51
C TRP A 131 -4.82 -15.14 -14.31
N ASN A 132 -5.35 -15.68 -15.41
CA ASN A 132 -4.56 -16.43 -16.39
C ASN A 132 -4.25 -15.51 -17.58
N PRO A 133 -3.02 -14.99 -17.72
CA PRO A 133 -2.66 -14.07 -18.81
C PRO A 133 -2.61 -14.75 -20.19
N THR A 134 -2.49 -16.07 -20.25
CA THR A 134 -2.45 -16.83 -21.51
C THR A 134 -3.87 -17.05 -22.06
N GLU A 135 -4.80 -17.41 -21.18
CA GLU A 135 -6.21 -17.64 -21.54
C GLU A 135 -7.06 -16.37 -21.51
N LEU A 136 -6.52 -15.28 -20.96
CA LEU A 136 -7.24 -14.02 -20.71
C LEU A 136 -8.53 -14.25 -19.92
N SER A 137 -8.44 -15.11 -18.90
CA SER A 137 -9.58 -15.61 -18.12
C SER A 137 -9.26 -15.60 -16.63
N TRP A 138 -10.32 -15.63 -15.81
CA TRP A 138 -10.21 -15.77 -14.36
C TRP A 138 -10.49 -17.22 -13.96
N ARG A 139 -9.61 -17.81 -13.17
CA ARG A 139 -9.90 -19.00 -12.38
C ARG A 139 -10.42 -18.55 -11.01
N GLU A 140 -11.53 -19.11 -10.56
CA GLU A 140 -12.16 -18.67 -9.31
C GLU A 140 -12.29 -19.82 -8.31
N CYS A 141 -12.05 -19.53 -7.04
CA CYS A 141 -12.27 -20.43 -5.90
C CYS A 141 -12.83 -19.67 -4.69
N GLU A 142 -13.21 -20.38 -3.62
CA GLU A 142 -13.77 -19.75 -2.43
C GLU A 142 -12.67 -19.12 -1.55
N THR A 143 -12.87 -17.87 -1.10
CA THR A 143 -12.03 -17.28 -0.05
C THR A 143 -12.47 -17.83 1.32
N PRO A 144 -11.57 -18.42 2.12
CA PRO A 144 -11.97 -19.23 3.27
C PRO A 144 -12.35 -18.40 4.51
N ALA A 145 -12.10 -17.08 4.50
CA ALA A 145 -12.36 -16.20 5.63
C ALA A 145 -12.85 -14.80 5.19
N PRO A 146 -13.59 -14.09 6.04
CA PRO A 146 -13.84 -12.67 5.84
C PRO A 146 -12.52 -11.87 5.95
N LEU A 147 -12.43 -10.78 5.20
CA LEU A 147 -11.30 -9.85 5.21
C LEU A 147 -11.59 -8.56 5.98
N VAL A 148 -12.88 -8.25 6.14
CA VAL A 148 -13.40 -7.11 6.90
C VAL A 148 -14.46 -7.60 7.90
N ASP A 149 -14.64 -6.86 8.99
CA ASP A 149 -15.71 -7.10 9.95
C ASP A 149 -17.02 -6.49 9.43
N ALA A 150 -18.11 -7.26 9.49
CA ALA A 150 -19.45 -6.88 9.05
C ALA A 150 -20.11 -5.79 9.93
N GLY A 151 -19.51 -5.48 11.08
CA GLY A 151 -20.05 -4.53 12.06
C GLY A 151 -19.38 -3.15 12.09
N SER A 152 -18.30 -2.93 11.33
CA SER A 152 -17.49 -1.72 11.48
C SER A 152 -18.18 -0.45 10.94
N VAL A 153 -18.04 0.64 11.70
CA VAL A 153 -18.45 1.98 11.28
C VAL A 153 -17.38 2.59 10.37
N VAL A 154 -17.79 3.50 9.49
CA VAL A 154 -16.90 4.22 8.56
C VAL A 154 -15.70 4.83 9.30
N GLY A 155 -14.49 4.54 8.80
CA GLY A 155 -13.25 5.04 9.41
C GLY A 155 -12.70 4.17 10.55
N ASP A 156 -13.37 3.06 10.86
CA ASP A 156 -12.99 2.09 11.89
C ASP A 156 -13.14 0.64 11.36
N GLU A 157 -12.99 0.45 10.04
CA GLU A 157 -12.95 -0.87 9.44
C GLU A 157 -11.67 -1.58 9.86
N LEU A 158 -11.82 -2.45 10.84
CA LEU A 158 -10.73 -3.25 11.35
C LEU A 158 -10.57 -4.39 10.36
N ALA A 159 -9.49 -4.34 9.60
CA ALA A 159 -9.10 -5.48 8.80
C ALA A 159 -8.88 -6.68 9.75
N VAL A 160 -9.70 -7.72 9.57
CA VAL A 160 -9.68 -8.96 10.37
C VAL A 160 -8.80 -10.03 9.74
N ALA A 161 -8.20 -9.71 8.59
CA ALA A 161 -7.29 -10.57 7.85
C ALA A 161 -5.99 -9.86 7.43
N ARG A 162 -4.92 -10.65 7.34
CA ARG A 162 -3.59 -10.27 6.85
C ARG A 162 -3.04 -11.37 5.97
N PHE A 163 -2.19 -10.99 5.03
CA PHE A 163 -1.49 -11.91 4.13
C PHE A 163 0.01 -11.82 4.39
N GLY A 164 0.72 -12.92 4.21
CA GLY A 164 2.17 -12.97 4.31
C GLY A 164 2.73 -14.24 3.69
N ILE A 165 3.97 -14.16 3.20
CA ILE A 165 4.74 -15.32 2.76
C ILE A 165 5.54 -15.79 3.97
N VAL A 166 5.18 -16.92 4.58
CA VAL A 166 5.83 -17.41 5.82
C VAL A 166 6.36 -18.83 5.68
N ARG A 167 5.95 -19.52 4.61
CA ARG A 167 6.27 -20.91 4.32
C ARG A 167 7.53 -21.01 3.48
N ASP A 168 8.20 -22.15 3.59
CA ASP A 168 9.44 -22.43 2.84
C ASP A 168 9.20 -22.56 1.31
N ASP A 169 7.96 -22.85 0.90
CA ASP A 169 7.55 -22.95 -0.51
C ASP A 169 7.08 -21.60 -1.11
N ALA A 170 7.25 -20.50 -0.37
CA ALA A 170 6.84 -19.15 -0.73
C ALA A 170 5.33 -18.97 -1.01
N ALA A 171 4.49 -19.96 -0.66
CA ALA A 171 3.04 -19.84 -0.81
C ALA A 171 2.49 -18.70 0.05
N VAL A 172 1.55 -17.92 -0.52
CA VAL A 172 0.86 -16.86 0.22
C VAL A 172 -0.03 -17.49 1.29
N SER A 173 0.13 -17.05 2.53
CA SER A 173 -0.71 -17.43 3.66
C SER A 173 -1.65 -16.30 4.07
N LEU A 174 -2.89 -16.66 4.37
CA LEU A 174 -3.94 -15.82 4.92
C LEU A 174 -4.08 -16.11 6.41
N PHE A 175 -3.92 -15.07 7.22
CA PHE A 175 -4.15 -15.07 8.66
C PHE A 175 -5.40 -14.28 8.96
N SER A 176 -6.38 -14.89 9.62
CA SER A 176 -7.62 -14.22 10.02
C SER A 176 -7.94 -14.48 11.47
N LEU A 177 -8.69 -13.56 12.10
CA LEU A 177 -9.27 -13.78 13.42
C LEU A 177 -10.77 -13.98 13.32
N ALA A 178 -11.30 -14.85 14.17
CA ALA A 178 -12.72 -15.06 14.31
C ALA A 178 -13.10 -15.23 15.77
N ALA A 179 -14.20 -14.60 16.17
CA ALA A 179 -14.87 -14.89 17.42
C ALA A 179 -15.42 -16.33 17.37
N GLU A 180 -15.24 -17.09 18.44
CA GLU A 180 -15.89 -18.40 18.57
C GLU A 180 -17.34 -18.21 18.97
N SER A 181 -18.22 -19.07 18.44
CA SER A 181 -19.63 -19.12 18.83
C SER A 181 -19.75 -19.34 20.34
N GLY A 182 -20.11 -18.28 21.09
CA GLY A 182 -20.31 -18.34 22.54
C GLY A 182 -19.17 -17.78 23.40
N ASP A 183 -18.05 -17.35 22.81
CA ASP A 183 -16.98 -16.64 23.52
C ASP A 183 -16.38 -15.54 22.61
N ALA A 184 -17.04 -14.37 22.61
CA ALA A 184 -16.59 -13.21 21.86
C ALA A 184 -15.28 -12.59 22.42
N ASP A 185 -14.88 -12.98 23.64
CA ASP A 185 -13.76 -12.38 24.37
C ASP A 185 -12.41 -13.09 24.09
N SER A 186 -12.39 -14.15 23.29
CA SER A 186 -11.16 -14.87 22.94
C SER A 186 -11.12 -15.35 21.47
N PRO A 187 -10.90 -14.43 20.50
CA PRO A 187 -10.78 -14.81 19.10
C PRO A 187 -9.60 -15.74 18.83
N ARG A 188 -9.76 -16.63 17.86
CA ARG A 188 -8.70 -17.56 17.43
C ARG A 188 -8.19 -17.26 16.03
N TRP A 189 -6.92 -17.56 15.82
CA TRP A 189 -6.29 -17.58 14.51
C TRP A 189 -6.91 -18.67 13.65
N ARG A 190 -7.37 -18.29 12.45
CA ARG A 190 -7.69 -19.19 11.35
C ARG A 190 -6.74 -18.88 10.21
N CYS A 191 -5.93 -19.87 9.85
CA CYS A 191 -4.87 -19.71 8.88
C CYS A 191 -5.09 -20.62 7.67
N PHE A 192 -4.76 -20.11 6.50
CA PHE A 192 -4.89 -20.81 5.22
C PHE A 192 -3.67 -20.50 4.36
N SER A 193 -3.31 -21.39 3.46
CA SER A 193 -2.22 -21.19 2.50
C SER A 193 -2.72 -21.47 1.09
N PHE A 194 -2.33 -20.63 0.13
CA PHE A 194 -2.72 -20.76 -1.27
C PHE A 194 -1.75 -21.70 -1.98
N VAL A 195 -2.17 -22.93 -2.22
CA VAL A 195 -1.32 -24.01 -2.76
C VAL A 195 -2.09 -24.72 -3.87
N ASP A 196 -1.42 -24.95 -5.00
CA ASP A 196 -2.01 -25.55 -6.21
C ASP A 196 -3.24 -24.79 -6.73
N GLY A 197 -3.27 -23.49 -6.48
CA GLY A 197 -4.32 -22.56 -6.88
C GLY A 197 -5.61 -22.63 -6.03
N GLU A 198 -5.57 -23.29 -4.88
CA GLU A 198 -6.68 -23.37 -3.94
C GLU A 198 -6.24 -22.93 -2.54
N TRP A 199 -7.18 -22.41 -1.74
CA TRP A 199 -6.94 -22.16 -0.32
C TRP A 199 -7.06 -23.45 0.47
N GLN A 200 -6.01 -23.82 1.20
CA GLN A 200 -5.99 -24.99 2.06
C GLN A 200 -5.86 -24.55 3.53
N PRO A 201 -6.61 -25.15 4.48
CA PRO A 201 -6.42 -24.89 5.90
C PRO A 201 -4.98 -25.20 6.35
N ASP A 202 -4.40 -24.28 7.11
CA ASP A 202 -3.01 -24.37 7.62
C ASP A 202 -2.97 -23.91 9.08
N GLU A 203 -3.80 -24.55 9.91
CA GLU A 203 -4.06 -24.14 11.31
C GLU A 203 -2.80 -24.03 12.18
N ARG A 204 -1.76 -24.82 11.85
CA ARG A 204 -0.46 -24.77 12.51
C ARG A 204 0.24 -23.41 12.38
N LEU A 205 -0.08 -22.62 11.37
CA LEU A 205 0.45 -21.25 11.25
C LEU A 205 -0.06 -20.33 12.36
N GLY A 206 -1.15 -20.66 13.07
CA GLY A 206 -1.59 -19.91 14.24
C GLY A 206 -0.84 -20.25 15.52
N ALA A 207 -0.07 -21.34 15.56
CA ALA A 207 0.53 -21.87 16.78
C ALA A 207 1.68 -20.97 17.29
N GLY A 208 1.65 -20.61 18.57
CA GLY A 208 2.67 -19.76 19.19
C GLY A 208 2.45 -18.25 19.02
N LEU A 209 1.50 -17.82 18.19
CA LEU A 209 1.11 -16.42 18.11
C LEU A 209 0.38 -15.96 19.38
N PRO A 210 0.49 -14.66 19.73
CA PRO A 210 -0.24 -14.09 20.85
C PRO A 210 -1.75 -14.23 20.61
N ARG A 211 -2.51 -14.39 21.71
CA ARG A 211 -3.98 -14.35 21.67
C ARG A 211 -4.45 -12.91 21.59
N PRO A 212 -5.12 -12.50 20.50
CA PRO A 212 -5.60 -11.14 20.38
C PRO A 212 -6.78 -10.90 21.32
N ALA A 213 -6.89 -9.70 21.89
CA ALA A 213 -8.01 -9.32 22.75
C ALA A 213 -9.29 -8.95 21.95
N SER A 214 -9.18 -8.86 20.63
CA SER A 214 -10.28 -8.59 19.70
C SER A 214 -9.96 -9.18 18.34
N THR A 215 -10.94 -9.25 17.45
CA THR A 215 -10.78 -9.71 16.06
C THR A 215 -9.98 -8.74 15.17
N SER A 216 -9.62 -7.56 15.69
CA SER A 216 -8.83 -6.57 14.95
C SER A 216 -7.38 -7.01 14.79
N LEU A 217 -6.87 -6.90 13.55
CA LEU A 217 -5.44 -7.01 13.24
C LEU A 217 -4.78 -5.63 13.08
N ALA A 218 -5.33 -4.59 13.72
CA ALA A 218 -4.67 -3.31 13.84
C ALA A 218 -3.32 -3.44 14.57
N GLY A 219 -2.27 -2.91 13.97
CA GLY A 219 -0.90 -3.04 14.48
C GLY A 219 -0.22 -4.36 14.14
N VAL A 220 -0.86 -5.25 13.37
CA VAL A 220 -0.24 -6.47 12.84
C VAL A 220 0.27 -6.24 11.43
N CYS A 221 1.52 -6.61 11.18
CA CYS A 221 2.11 -6.66 9.84
C CYS A 221 3.04 -7.86 9.67
N PHE A 222 3.19 -8.28 8.42
CA PHE A 222 4.15 -9.29 7.99
C PHE A 222 5.22 -8.61 7.15
N ARG A 223 6.50 -8.83 7.46
CA ARG A 223 7.63 -8.28 6.72
C ARG A 223 8.84 -9.19 6.86
N ASP A 224 9.54 -9.42 5.76
CA ASP A 224 10.82 -10.14 5.75
C ASP A 224 11.91 -9.17 6.27
N LEU A 225 12.45 -9.44 7.47
CA LEU A 225 13.39 -8.54 8.14
C LEU A 225 14.86 -8.93 7.90
N ASP A 226 15.15 -10.16 7.51
CA ASP A 226 16.51 -10.63 7.24
C ASP A 226 16.78 -11.02 5.78
N GLY A 227 15.79 -10.85 4.90
CA GLY A 227 15.91 -11.06 3.46
C GLY A 227 15.90 -12.53 3.07
N ASP A 228 15.36 -13.42 3.91
CA ASP A 228 15.31 -14.86 3.64
C ASP A 228 14.13 -15.27 2.73
N GLY A 229 13.30 -14.31 2.32
CA GLY A 229 12.10 -14.50 1.51
C GLY A 229 10.86 -14.87 2.33
N ARG A 230 10.97 -14.95 3.66
CA ARG A 230 9.88 -15.28 4.58
C ARG A 230 9.68 -14.14 5.57
N ALA A 231 8.43 -13.77 5.75
CA ALA A 231 8.05 -12.70 6.62
C ALA A 231 8.07 -13.11 8.10
N GLU A 232 8.66 -12.27 8.94
CA GLU A 232 8.35 -12.21 10.36
C GLU A 232 6.94 -11.66 10.59
N PHE A 233 6.33 -12.11 11.69
CA PHE A 233 5.09 -11.54 12.22
C PHE A 233 5.44 -10.46 13.24
N MET A 234 4.86 -9.27 13.06
CA MET A 234 5.00 -8.16 14.01
C MET A 234 3.63 -7.73 14.50
N ALA A 235 3.51 -7.55 15.81
CA ALA A 235 2.35 -6.94 16.45
C ALA A 235 2.81 -5.81 17.35
N SER A 236 2.44 -4.58 16.99
CA SER A 236 2.74 -3.38 17.78
C SER A 236 1.58 -2.39 17.80
N ASN A 237 0.94 -2.30 18.96
CA ASN A 237 -0.15 -1.37 19.28
C ASN A 237 -0.10 -1.02 20.78
N ALA A 238 -1.18 -0.44 21.33
CA ALA A 238 -1.22 -0.01 22.73
C ALA A 238 -1.06 -1.14 23.77
N THR A 239 -1.30 -2.41 23.43
CA THR A 239 -1.29 -3.53 24.38
C THR A 239 -0.23 -4.59 24.08
N ILE A 240 0.25 -4.67 22.84
CA ILE A 240 1.28 -5.63 22.43
C ILE A 240 2.43 -4.93 21.70
N ASN A 241 3.65 -5.39 21.94
CA ASN A 241 4.84 -5.03 21.17
C ASN A 241 5.77 -6.25 21.09
N ALA A 242 5.74 -6.97 19.97
CA ALA A 242 6.52 -8.19 19.77
C ALA A 242 6.72 -8.53 18.29
N VAL A 243 7.85 -9.18 18.02
CA VAL A 243 8.25 -9.72 16.71
C VAL A 243 8.43 -11.23 16.86
N TYR A 244 8.01 -11.99 15.86
CA TYR A 244 8.07 -13.45 15.86
C TYR A 244 8.57 -13.96 14.50
N ARG A 245 9.33 -15.06 14.54
CA ARG A 245 9.75 -15.83 13.38
C ARG A 245 9.05 -17.18 13.36
N TYR A 246 8.58 -17.61 12.19
CA TYR A 246 7.99 -18.93 12.05
C TYR A 246 9.07 -20.01 11.90
N ASP A 247 9.05 -20.99 12.79
CA ASP A 247 9.90 -22.17 12.74
C ASP A 247 9.13 -23.30 12.05
N SER A 248 9.52 -23.63 10.82
CA SER A 248 8.82 -24.63 10.01
C SER A 248 9.02 -26.06 10.51
N GLU A 249 10.14 -26.36 11.18
CA GLU A 249 10.40 -27.68 11.77
C GLU A 249 9.50 -27.93 12.98
N ARG A 250 9.32 -26.90 13.83
CA ARG A 250 8.45 -26.97 15.01
C ARG A 250 7.00 -26.61 14.74
N ALA A 251 6.72 -26.11 13.54
CA ALA A 251 5.43 -25.60 13.12
C ALA A 251 4.83 -24.58 14.11
N SER A 252 5.65 -23.63 14.58
CA SER A 252 5.26 -22.66 15.62
C SER A 252 6.02 -21.35 15.48
N TRP A 253 5.41 -20.26 15.96
CA TRP A 253 6.05 -18.95 16.03
C TRP A 253 6.94 -18.84 17.27
N ASN A 254 8.20 -18.45 17.06
CA ASN A 254 9.16 -18.15 18.11
C ASN A 254 9.26 -16.63 18.28
N ARG A 255 9.05 -16.14 19.51
CA ARG A 255 9.24 -14.73 19.83
C ARG A 255 10.73 -14.38 19.74
N LEU A 256 11.05 -13.32 19.01
CA LEU A 256 12.41 -12.81 18.87
C LEU A 256 12.82 -11.97 20.09
N PRO A 257 14.13 -11.78 20.33
CA PRO A 257 14.64 -11.06 21.51
C PRO A 257 14.45 -9.54 21.46
N PHE A 258 13.89 -9.01 20.36
CA PHE A 258 13.67 -7.58 20.16
C PHE A 258 12.21 -7.28 19.76
N ALA A 259 11.86 -5.98 19.80
CA ALA A 259 10.57 -5.45 19.41
C ALA A 259 10.74 -4.04 18.80
N LEU A 260 9.65 -3.33 18.51
CA LEU A 260 9.76 -1.91 18.13
C LEU A 260 10.25 -1.08 19.32
N PRO A 261 11.03 0.00 19.10
CA PRO A 261 11.50 0.88 20.18
C PRO A 261 10.38 1.55 20.97
N ASP A 262 10.68 1.97 22.20
CA ASP A 262 9.70 2.61 23.08
C ASP A 262 9.06 3.86 22.47
N GLY A 263 7.73 3.91 22.50
CA GLY A 263 6.95 5.02 21.93
C GLY A 263 6.84 4.99 20.40
N VAL A 264 7.29 3.91 19.75
CA VAL A 264 7.02 3.59 18.35
C VAL A 264 6.00 2.45 18.32
N ALA A 265 4.97 2.61 17.48
CA ALA A 265 3.95 1.59 17.27
C ALA A 265 3.52 1.56 15.80
N ILE A 266 2.94 0.45 15.35
CA ILE A 266 2.32 0.35 14.03
C ILE A 266 0.94 1.01 14.07
N ALA A 267 0.16 0.72 15.12
CA ALA A 267 -1.16 1.30 15.33
C ALA A 267 -1.31 2.03 16.66
N ASP A 268 -2.09 3.10 16.67
CA ASP A 268 -2.42 3.87 17.87
C ASP A 268 -3.43 3.13 18.78
N ALA A 269 -3.79 3.72 19.92
CA ALA A 269 -4.75 3.13 20.85
C ALA A 269 -6.17 2.95 20.28
N ARG A 270 -6.48 3.58 19.14
CA ARG A 270 -7.74 3.43 18.40
C ARG A 270 -7.58 2.50 17.20
N GLY A 271 -6.42 1.85 17.02
CA GLY A 271 -6.16 0.96 15.90
C GLY A 271 -5.82 1.67 14.57
N ARG A 272 -5.60 2.99 14.58
CA ARG A 272 -5.28 3.80 13.39
C ARG A 272 -3.77 3.81 13.13
N ASP A 273 -3.33 4.27 11.95
CA ASP A 273 -1.90 4.50 11.67
C ASP A 273 -1.27 5.39 12.76
N ALA A 274 -0.23 4.88 13.43
CA ALA A 274 0.48 5.61 14.48
C ALA A 274 1.55 6.58 13.93
N GLY A 275 1.84 6.53 12.62
CA GLY A 275 2.85 7.35 11.95
C GLY A 275 4.20 6.64 11.74
N LEU A 276 4.20 5.31 11.66
CA LEU A 276 5.39 4.50 11.39
C LEU A 276 5.54 4.21 9.90
N ARG A 277 6.77 4.34 9.36
CA ARG A 277 7.15 3.86 8.03
C ARG A 277 8.41 2.99 8.15
N PHE A 278 8.42 1.91 7.37
CA PHE A 278 9.59 1.06 7.16
C PHE A 278 10.30 1.57 5.92
N VAL A 279 11.54 2.02 6.07
CA VAL A 279 12.32 2.69 5.03
C VAL A 279 13.79 2.36 5.26
N ASP A 280 14.48 1.82 4.27
CA ASP A 280 15.94 1.73 4.27
C ASP A 280 16.54 3.14 4.12
N VAL A 281 16.87 3.79 5.24
CA VAL A 281 17.37 5.18 5.22
C VAL A 281 18.88 5.24 5.09
N ASN A 282 19.58 4.15 5.37
CA ASN A 282 21.04 4.07 5.30
C ASN A 282 21.56 3.32 4.06
N ASP A 283 20.66 2.85 3.19
CA ASP A 283 20.95 2.09 1.96
C ASP A 283 21.71 0.78 2.23
N ASP A 284 21.40 0.12 3.36
CA ASP A 284 22.01 -1.15 3.76
C ASP A 284 21.21 -2.40 3.33
N GLY A 285 20.08 -2.18 2.64
CA GLY A 285 19.19 -3.21 2.14
C GLY A 285 18.18 -3.72 3.17
N ARG A 286 18.11 -3.12 4.37
CA ARG A 286 17.18 -3.51 5.44
C ARG A 286 16.33 -2.32 5.86
N ASP A 287 15.09 -2.61 6.22
CA ASP A 287 14.16 -1.55 6.60
C ASP A 287 14.50 -0.98 7.98
N ASP A 288 14.78 0.33 8.01
CA ASP A 288 14.82 1.12 9.22
C ASP A 288 13.42 1.66 9.56
N LEU A 289 13.28 2.24 10.75
CA LEU A 289 12.03 2.83 11.21
C LEU A 289 12.11 4.35 11.14
N VAL A 290 11.15 4.96 10.44
CA VAL A 290 10.87 6.39 10.54
C VAL A 290 9.51 6.58 11.18
N PHE A 291 9.49 7.17 12.38
CA PHE A 291 8.27 7.43 13.14
C PHE A 291 8.06 8.93 13.31
N SER A 292 6.84 9.42 13.07
CA SER A 292 6.55 10.85 13.21
C SER A 292 5.05 11.12 13.39
N ASN A 293 4.64 11.56 14.59
CA ASN A 293 3.24 11.86 14.91
C ASN A 293 3.09 13.21 15.64
N GLY A 294 1.89 13.49 16.16
CA GLY A 294 1.56 14.70 16.91
C GLY A 294 2.35 14.92 18.22
N GLU A 295 3.03 13.90 18.73
CA GLU A 295 3.74 13.96 20.02
C GLU A 295 5.27 13.92 19.85
N ARG A 296 5.77 13.10 18.93
CA ARG A 296 7.21 12.84 18.77
C ARG A 296 7.61 12.45 17.36
N PHE A 297 8.91 12.39 17.14
CA PHE A 297 9.54 11.79 15.97
C PHE A 297 10.77 11.00 16.39
N SER A 298 11.10 9.96 15.64
CA SER A 298 12.32 9.17 15.85
C SER A 298 12.69 8.36 14.60
N VAL A 299 13.99 8.20 14.38
CA VAL A 299 14.56 7.30 13.37
C VAL A 299 15.36 6.23 14.09
N HIS A 300 15.12 4.95 13.76
CA HIS A 300 15.82 3.82 14.37
C HIS A 300 16.30 2.85 13.29
N LEU A 301 17.60 2.61 13.23
CA LEU A 301 18.20 1.74 12.23
C LEU A 301 18.21 0.29 12.68
N PHE A 302 17.92 -0.61 11.74
CA PHE A 302 17.96 -2.04 12.00
C PHE A 302 19.40 -2.52 12.16
N ALA A 303 19.72 -3.11 13.33
CA ALA A 303 21.06 -3.59 13.62
C ALA A 303 21.23 -5.06 13.22
N SER A 304 20.36 -5.93 13.75
CA SER A 304 20.43 -7.38 13.56
C SER A 304 19.15 -8.09 14.02
N MET A 305 18.98 -9.37 13.68
CA MET A 305 17.92 -10.23 14.24
C MET A 305 18.10 -10.55 15.74
N THR A 306 19.13 -10.02 16.40
CA THR A 306 19.32 -10.13 17.85
C THR A 306 19.01 -8.81 18.55
N ASP A 307 19.43 -7.69 17.98
CA ASP A 307 19.34 -6.36 18.60
C ASP A 307 18.18 -5.52 18.08
N GLY A 308 17.56 -5.91 16.96
CA GLY A 308 16.47 -5.17 16.32
C GLY A 308 16.87 -3.75 15.90
N TRP A 309 15.90 -2.82 15.96
CA TRP A 309 16.11 -1.40 15.68
C TRP A 309 16.73 -0.64 16.86
N SER A 310 17.96 -0.98 17.21
CA SER A 310 18.66 -0.45 18.40
C SER A 310 19.58 0.74 18.14
N ARG A 311 19.90 1.03 16.86
CA ARG A 311 20.76 2.15 16.49
C ARG A 311 19.91 3.40 16.27
N ALA A 312 20.21 4.49 16.96
CA ALA A 312 19.41 5.71 16.86
C ALA A 312 19.89 6.65 15.74
N GLY A 313 18.94 7.20 14.97
CA GLY A 313 19.09 8.43 14.20
C GLY A 313 18.59 9.64 14.99
N ILE A 314 17.93 10.61 14.33
CA ILE A 314 17.33 11.75 15.04
C ILE A 314 16.09 11.33 15.84
N ALA A 315 15.87 11.95 17.00
CA ALA A 315 14.65 11.79 17.78
C ALA A 315 14.33 13.06 18.60
N GLY A 316 13.06 13.26 18.92
CA GLY A 316 12.63 14.39 19.75
C GLY A 316 11.12 14.42 19.98
N ARG A 317 10.68 15.31 20.89
CA ARG A 317 9.26 15.61 21.11
C ARG A 317 8.85 16.89 20.39
N ARG A 318 7.56 17.00 20.05
CA ARG A 318 7.02 18.23 19.47
C ARG A 318 7.03 19.35 20.51
N GLY A 319 7.45 20.54 20.11
CA GLY A 319 7.53 21.72 20.97
C GLY A 319 8.91 21.97 21.58
N ASP A 320 9.84 21.01 21.50
CA ASP A 320 11.18 21.13 22.11
C ASP A 320 12.19 21.90 21.24
N GLY A 321 11.77 22.47 20.10
CA GLY A 321 12.62 23.27 19.20
C GLY A 321 13.65 22.48 18.37
N ALA A 322 13.66 21.14 18.48
CA ALA A 322 14.51 20.26 17.67
C ALA A 322 14.11 20.26 16.18
N VAL A 323 15.07 19.97 15.29
CA VAL A 323 14.79 19.68 13.87
C VAL A 323 13.82 18.51 13.81
N SER A 324 12.59 18.81 13.41
CA SER A 324 11.50 17.85 13.43
C SER A 324 11.33 17.17 12.09
N VAL A 325 11.22 15.84 12.07
CA VAL A 325 10.57 15.15 10.94
C VAL A 325 9.14 15.68 10.85
N PRO A 326 8.66 16.18 9.69
CA PRO A 326 7.26 16.56 9.55
C PRO A 326 6.34 15.40 9.94
N MET A 327 5.16 15.72 10.49
CA MET A 327 4.24 14.69 10.97
C MET A 327 3.82 13.80 9.81
N ILE A 328 3.96 12.48 9.97
CA ILE A 328 3.39 11.51 9.03
C ILE A 328 1.89 11.38 9.31
N VAL A 329 1.51 11.37 10.60
CA VAL A 329 0.13 11.41 11.08
C VAL A 329 -0.09 12.59 12.02
N ARG A 330 -1.17 13.34 11.81
CA ARG A 330 -1.56 14.52 12.62
C ARG A 330 -2.23 14.07 13.93
N PRO A 331 -2.37 14.96 14.95
CA PRO A 331 -3.00 14.62 16.23
C PRO A 331 -4.45 14.09 16.11
N ASP A 332 -5.17 14.50 15.07
CA ASP A 332 -6.53 14.02 14.79
C ASP A 332 -6.55 12.62 14.13
N GLY A 333 -5.39 12.06 13.77
CA GLY A 333 -5.23 10.78 13.09
C GLY A 333 -5.23 10.87 11.57
N THR A 334 -5.30 12.07 10.98
CA THR A 334 -5.25 12.23 9.53
C THR A 334 -3.82 12.05 9.00
N ASN A 335 -3.70 11.40 7.84
CA ASN A 335 -2.42 11.24 7.13
C ASN A 335 -1.98 12.59 6.54
N SER A 336 -0.69 12.92 6.64
CA SER A 336 -0.12 14.18 6.16
C SER A 336 0.53 14.09 4.76
N GLY A 337 0.19 13.07 3.98
CA GLY A 337 0.66 12.89 2.61
C GLY A 337 2.16 12.61 2.53
N ALA A 338 2.67 11.74 3.40
CA ALA A 338 4.09 11.39 3.45
C ALA A 338 4.43 10.21 2.52
N TRP A 339 5.50 10.32 1.71
CA TRP A 339 6.02 9.21 0.89
C TRP A 339 7.55 9.27 0.74
N VAL A 340 8.17 8.16 0.36
CA VAL A 340 9.61 8.07 0.15
C VAL A 340 9.93 8.10 -1.34
N HIS A 341 10.88 8.95 -1.73
CA HIS A 341 11.42 8.97 -3.09
C HIS A 341 12.80 9.64 -3.14
N SER A 342 13.70 9.13 -3.97
CA SER A 342 15.02 9.74 -4.25
C SER A 342 15.84 10.10 -3.00
N GLY A 343 15.93 9.18 -2.02
CA GLY A 343 16.69 9.38 -0.79
C GLY A 343 16.11 10.43 0.16
N LYS A 344 14.80 10.70 0.06
CA LYS A 344 14.09 11.70 0.87
C LYS A 344 12.73 11.16 1.30
N LEU A 345 12.29 11.63 2.46
CA LEU A 345 10.89 11.59 2.87
C LEU A 345 10.23 12.90 2.45
N TRP A 346 9.20 12.79 1.62
CA TRP A 346 8.45 13.90 1.05
C TRP A 346 7.09 14.03 1.72
N PHE A 347 6.56 15.24 1.71
CA PHE A 347 5.24 15.58 2.22
C PHE A 347 4.53 16.51 1.25
N GLN A 348 3.27 16.20 0.95
CA GLN A 348 2.38 17.07 0.17
C GLN A 348 0.99 17.00 0.76
N ASN A 349 0.51 18.14 1.24
CA ASN A 349 -0.81 18.26 1.84
C ASN A 349 -1.30 19.71 1.77
N GLU A 350 -2.42 20.01 2.40
CA GLU A 350 -3.07 21.34 2.33
C GLU A 350 -2.20 22.48 2.87
N GLN A 351 -1.18 22.16 3.69
CA GLN A 351 -0.28 23.13 4.32
C GLN A 351 1.02 23.33 3.53
N THR A 352 1.35 22.46 2.57
CA THR A 352 2.59 22.56 1.80
C THR A 352 2.44 23.40 0.53
N ASN A 353 1.23 23.84 0.19
CA ASN A 353 0.92 24.57 -1.04
C ASN A 353 1.67 25.91 -1.19
N GLN A 354 2.10 26.53 -0.09
CA GLN A 354 2.89 27.76 -0.09
C GLN A 354 4.41 27.53 -0.01
N LEU A 355 4.84 26.28 0.14
CA LEU A 355 6.27 25.93 0.14
C LEU A 355 6.81 25.89 -1.30
N PRO A 356 8.13 26.06 -1.49
CA PRO A 356 8.76 25.81 -2.77
C PRO A 356 8.36 24.43 -3.33
N ASP A 357 8.01 24.38 -4.61
CA ASP A 357 7.52 23.18 -5.31
C ASP A 357 6.21 22.58 -4.75
N GLY A 358 5.53 23.25 -3.80
CA GLY A 358 4.28 22.79 -3.20
C GLY A 358 4.45 21.60 -2.24
N VAL A 359 5.68 21.33 -1.78
CA VAL A 359 6.04 20.15 -0.98
C VAL A 359 7.01 20.49 0.12
N ASP A 360 7.03 19.67 1.18
CA ASP A 360 8.11 19.64 2.17
C ASP A 360 8.92 18.34 2.00
N ARG A 361 10.17 18.34 2.44
CA ARG A 361 11.08 17.20 2.31
C ARG A 361 12.18 17.22 3.35
N ILE A 362 12.54 16.02 3.80
CA ILE A 362 13.71 15.77 4.64
C ILE A 362 14.54 14.65 4.00
N SER A 363 15.84 14.89 3.83
CA SER A 363 16.75 13.91 3.27
C SER A 363 17.06 12.79 4.26
N PHE A 364 17.46 11.63 3.73
CA PHE A 364 17.93 10.53 4.56
C PHE A 364 19.16 10.92 5.39
N ALA A 365 20.06 11.74 4.84
CA ALA A 365 21.19 12.29 5.59
C ALA A 365 20.73 13.11 6.81
N GLU A 366 19.73 13.98 6.65
CA GLU A 366 19.14 14.73 7.78
C GLU A 366 18.43 13.81 8.78
N LEU A 367 17.73 12.76 8.32
CA LEU A 367 17.14 11.74 9.20
C LEU A 367 18.19 10.99 10.03
N LEU A 368 19.42 10.87 9.50
CA LEU A 368 20.58 10.29 10.19
C LEU A 368 21.35 11.32 11.04
N GLY A 369 20.90 12.59 11.10
CA GLY A 369 21.46 13.64 11.94
C GLY A 369 22.48 14.56 11.27
N ALA A 370 22.62 14.50 9.94
CA ALA A 370 23.40 15.50 9.21
C ALA A 370 22.73 16.90 9.30
N ALA A 371 23.55 17.95 9.15
CA ALA A 371 23.02 19.30 9.03
C ALA A 371 22.23 19.45 7.72
N LYS A 372 21.20 20.29 7.75
CA LYS A 372 20.36 20.61 6.57
C LYS A 372 21.21 21.28 5.49
N GLU A 373 21.17 20.73 4.27
CA GLU A 373 21.84 21.27 3.08
C GLU A 373 21.12 22.49 2.47
#